data_AF-A0A1W2F3M5-F1
#
_entry.id   AF-A0A1W2F3M5-F1
#
_cell.length_a   1.000
_cell.length_b   1.000
_cell.length_c   1.000
_cell.angle_alpha   90.00
_cell.angle_beta   90.00
_cell.angle_gamma   90.00
#
_symmetry.space_group_name_H-M   'P 1'
#
loop_
_entity.id
_entity.type
_entity.pdbx_description
1 polymer ?
#
loop_
_entity_poly.entity_id
_entity_poly.type
_entity_poly.pdbx_seq_one_letter_code
_entity_poly.pdbx_strand_id
1 'polypeptide(L)'
;MQIQAILENIVNDNVLHSKWLNTLSYMENAGAKKISASEHKEQVNLIILKHAAEEHRHAYYLKKQLDKLDGDLCKTYTNDELLTPNHTKFYLNALDVAVCRYLKEEFDLIGCELKFAAYLFVTYAIEVRADELYPVYQDVLTKAGSKVNVKSIILEEEGHLEEMINQLQTFSADWEKHADVVVKMEQNMFADWIQNLGKQVS
;
A
#
# COMPACT_ATOMS: atom_id res chain seq x y z
N MET A 1 0.67 -9.95 -17.72
CA MET A 1 -0.45 -10.78 -17.21
C MET A 1 -1.43 -9.86 -16.53
N GLN A 2 -2.74 -10.11 -16.66
CA GLN A 2 -3.73 -9.38 -15.88
C GLN A 2 -3.58 -9.81 -14.41
N ILE A 3 -3.55 -8.85 -13.49
CA ILE A 3 -3.37 -9.06 -12.05
C ILE A 3 -4.33 -10.11 -11.48
N GLN A 4 -5.56 -10.17 -11.99
CA GLN A 4 -6.56 -11.16 -11.61
C GLN A 4 -6.05 -12.60 -11.77
N ALA A 5 -5.39 -12.95 -12.88
CA ALA A 5 -4.89 -14.30 -13.11
C ALA A 5 -3.76 -14.70 -12.14
N ILE A 6 -2.92 -13.73 -11.76
CA ILE A 6 -1.87 -13.92 -10.75
C ILE A 6 -2.52 -14.21 -9.38
N LEU A 7 -3.55 -13.42 -9.03
CA LEU A 7 -4.28 -13.58 -7.77
C LEU A 7 -5.06 -14.90 -7.73
N GLU A 8 -5.66 -15.33 -8.83
CA GLU A 8 -6.33 -16.64 -8.95
C GLU A 8 -5.35 -17.79 -8.66
N ASN A 9 -4.13 -17.74 -9.23
CA ASN A 9 -3.09 -18.73 -8.94
C ASN A 9 -2.69 -18.71 -7.46
N ILE A 10 -2.51 -17.53 -6.88
CA ILE A 10 -2.13 -17.35 -5.48
C ILE A 10 -3.20 -17.90 -4.53
N VAL A 11 -4.48 -17.57 -4.75
CA VAL A 11 -5.59 -17.96 -3.85
C VAL A 11 -5.88 -19.45 -3.91
N ASN A 12 -5.52 -20.13 -5.00
CA ASN A 12 -5.69 -21.58 -5.14
C ASN A 12 -4.61 -22.42 -4.43
N ASP A 13 -3.56 -21.81 -3.88
CA ASP A 13 -2.50 -22.48 -3.11
C ASP A 13 -2.38 -21.83 -1.72
N ASN A 14 -2.67 -22.60 -0.66
CA ASN A 14 -2.64 -22.07 0.71
C ASN A 14 -1.29 -21.49 1.14
N VAL A 15 -0.17 -22.02 0.63
CA VAL A 15 1.17 -21.51 0.95
C VAL A 15 1.40 -20.17 0.24
N LEU A 16 1.07 -20.08 -1.05
CA LEU A 16 1.17 -18.83 -1.79
C LEU A 16 0.21 -17.78 -1.23
N HIS A 17 -1.02 -18.16 -0.91
CA HIS A 17 -2.03 -17.28 -0.33
C HIS A 17 -1.60 -16.76 1.04
N SER A 18 -0.99 -17.60 1.87
CA SER A 18 -0.41 -17.18 3.16
C SER A 18 0.69 -16.13 2.96
N LYS A 19 1.62 -16.37 2.02
CA LYS A 19 2.68 -15.39 1.71
C LYS A 19 2.12 -14.10 1.13
N TRP A 20 1.06 -14.18 0.33
CA TRP A 20 0.37 -13.00 -0.22
C TRP A 20 -0.25 -12.14 0.87
N LEU A 21 -1.04 -12.74 1.78
CA LEU A 21 -1.60 -12.03 2.93
C LEU A 21 -0.52 -11.40 3.81
N ASN A 22 0.57 -12.13 4.06
CA ASN A 22 1.68 -11.62 4.83
C ASN A 22 2.45 -10.50 4.10
N THR A 23 2.45 -10.52 2.76
CA THR A 23 3.03 -9.48 1.90
C THR A 23 2.21 -8.20 1.95
N LEU A 24 0.89 -8.28 1.80
CA LEU A 24 0.00 -7.13 1.96
C LEU A 24 0.10 -6.58 3.39
N SER A 25 0.04 -7.45 4.41
CA SER A 25 0.23 -7.09 5.82
C SER A 25 1.55 -6.35 6.07
N TYR A 26 2.62 -6.76 5.39
CA TYR A 26 3.90 -6.07 5.46
C TYR A 26 3.81 -4.66 4.86
N MET A 27 3.18 -4.52 3.69
CA MET A 27 3.04 -3.24 2.99
C MET A 27 2.23 -2.23 3.81
N GLU A 28 1.09 -2.64 4.38
CA GLU A 28 0.29 -1.76 5.27
C GLU A 28 1.08 -1.33 6.51
N ASN A 29 1.79 -2.26 7.15
CA ASN A 29 2.63 -1.93 8.29
C ASN A 29 3.81 -1.03 7.91
N ALA A 30 4.33 -1.13 6.69
CA ALA A 30 5.37 -0.25 6.19
C ALA A 30 4.82 1.15 5.88
N GLY A 31 3.60 1.23 5.34
CA GLY A 31 2.83 2.46 5.17
C GLY A 31 2.61 3.18 6.51
N ALA A 32 2.02 2.49 7.49
CA ALA A 32 1.79 3.02 8.84
C ALA A 32 3.06 3.64 9.47
N LYS A 33 4.19 2.91 9.39
CA LYS A 33 5.48 3.39 9.90
C LYS A 33 6.00 4.62 9.17
N LYS A 34 5.77 4.71 7.85
CA LYS A 34 6.16 5.88 7.06
C LYS A 34 5.31 7.10 7.43
N ILE A 35 4.00 6.91 7.56
CA ILE A 35 3.07 7.95 8.00
C ILE A 35 3.53 8.49 9.36
N SER A 36 3.76 7.62 10.35
CA SER A 36 4.26 8.05 11.67
C SER A 36 5.64 8.72 11.60
N ALA A 37 6.53 8.29 10.71
CA ALA A 37 7.85 8.92 10.55
C ALA A 37 7.79 10.29 9.84
N SER A 38 6.68 10.61 9.17
CA SER A 38 6.46 11.91 8.51
C SER A 38 5.89 12.98 9.45
N GLU A 39 5.47 12.59 10.66
CA GLU A 39 4.94 13.49 11.68
C GLU A 39 5.90 14.65 11.99
N HIS A 40 5.32 15.86 12.13
CA HIS A 40 6.04 16.98 12.71
C HIS A 40 6.29 16.72 14.19
N LYS A 41 7.43 17.17 14.73
CA LYS A 41 7.79 16.91 16.15
C LYS A 41 6.78 17.45 17.18
N GLU A 42 6.00 18.46 16.79
CA GLU A 42 5.08 19.18 17.68
C GLU A 42 3.71 19.44 17.06
N GLN A 43 3.60 19.47 15.73
CA GLN A 43 2.41 19.92 15.01
C GLN A 43 1.73 18.72 14.35
N VAL A 44 1.39 17.73 15.18
CA VAL A 44 0.73 16.50 14.75
C VAL A 44 -0.78 16.73 14.77
N ASN A 45 -1.44 16.49 13.64
CA ASN A 45 -2.89 16.66 13.52
C ASN A 45 -3.64 15.33 13.75
N LEU A 46 -4.96 15.42 13.89
CA LEU A 46 -5.79 14.22 14.11
C LEU A 46 -5.74 13.26 12.91
N ILE A 47 -5.66 13.79 11.69
CA ILE A 47 -5.75 13.00 10.47
C ILE A 47 -4.57 12.03 10.34
N ILE A 48 -3.34 12.52 10.51
CA ILE A 48 -2.14 11.67 10.38
C ILE A 48 -2.09 10.57 11.46
N LEU A 49 -2.56 10.88 12.68
CA LEU A 49 -2.66 9.90 13.77
C LEU A 49 -3.71 8.83 13.50
N LYS A 50 -4.88 9.25 13.00
CA LYS A 50 -5.98 8.36 12.63
C LYS A 50 -5.52 7.40 11.53
N HIS A 51 -4.96 7.96 10.45
CA HIS A 51 -4.49 7.19 9.30
C HIS A 51 -3.42 6.17 9.68
N ALA A 52 -2.37 6.58 10.43
CA ALA A 52 -1.34 5.64 10.88
C ALA A 52 -1.90 4.49 11.76
N ALA A 53 -2.91 4.78 12.60
CA ALA A 53 -3.56 3.78 13.42
C ALA A 53 -4.40 2.80 12.60
N GLU A 54 -5.09 3.30 11.58
CA GLU A 54 -5.88 2.50 10.64
C GLU A 54 -5.00 1.58 9.80
N GLU A 55 -3.87 2.06 9.28
CA GLU A 55 -2.93 1.21 8.52
C GLU A 55 -2.28 0.11 9.38
N HIS A 56 -1.96 0.42 10.64
CA HIS A 56 -1.51 -0.62 11.57
C HIS A 56 -2.61 -1.67 11.82
N ARG A 57 -3.87 -1.25 11.85
CA ARG A 57 -5.02 -2.16 11.98
C ARG A 57 -5.24 -2.99 10.72
N HIS A 58 -5.09 -2.43 9.52
CA HIS A 58 -5.12 -3.17 8.26
C HIS A 58 -4.06 -4.28 8.25
N ALA A 59 -2.82 -3.93 8.58
CA ALA A 59 -1.73 -4.90 8.71
C ALA A 59 -2.07 -6.04 9.67
N TYR A 60 -2.53 -5.70 10.88
CA TYR A 60 -2.96 -6.68 11.87
C TYR A 60 -4.09 -7.57 11.33
N TYR A 61 -5.10 -6.97 10.70
CA TYR A 61 -6.25 -7.68 10.17
C TYR A 61 -5.86 -8.69 9.09
N LEU A 62 -4.99 -8.30 8.15
CA LEU A 62 -4.45 -9.18 7.10
C LEU A 62 -3.67 -10.35 7.70
N LYS A 63 -2.81 -10.10 8.69
CA LYS A 63 -2.14 -11.18 9.43
C LYS A 63 -3.13 -12.10 10.11
N LYS A 64 -4.22 -11.56 10.68
CA LYS A 64 -5.26 -12.37 11.32
C LYS A 64 -6.04 -13.24 10.33
N GLN A 65 -6.10 -12.86 9.06
CA GLN A 65 -6.70 -13.71 8.02
C GLN A 65 -5.91 -15.01 7.78
N LEU A 66 -4.61 -15.06 8.14
CA LEU A 66 -3.79 -16.28 8.02
C LEU A 66 -4.38 -17.44 8.83
N ASP A 67 -5.04 -17.18 9.97
CA ASP A 67 -5.68 -18.20 10.80
C ASP A 67 -6.81 -18.95 10.08
N LYS A 68 -7.31 -18.40 8.97
CA LYS A 68 -8.34 -19.01 8.14
C LYS A 68 -7.76 -19.93 7.06
N LEU A 69 -6.44 -19.89 6.88
CA LEU A 69 -5.68 -20.76 5.99
C LEU A 69 -5.01 -21.86 6.82
N ASP A 70 -4.93 -23.06 6.26
CA ASP A 70 -4.28 -24.17 6.94
C ASP A 70 -2.75 -23.99 6.90
N GLY A 71 -2.06 -24.18 8.03
CA GLY A 71 -0.61 -24.43 8.02
C GLY A 71 0.28 -23.68 9.00
N ASP A 72 -0.22 -22.78 9.86
CA ASP A 72 0.60 -22.02 10.83
C ASP A 72 1.86 -21.38 10.19
N LEU A 73 1.67 -20.82 8.99
CA LEU A 73 2.71 -20.24 8.13
C LEU A 73 2.79 -18.71 8.30
N CYS A 74 3.91 -18.12 7.89
CA CYS A 74 4.09 -16.67 7.72
C CYS A 74 3.94 -15.85 9.02
N LYS A 75 4.68 -16.26 10.07
CA LYS A 75 4.58 -15.66 11.40
C LYS A 75 5.24 -14.29 11.48
N THR A 76 6.21 -14.03 10.63
CA THR A 76 7.06 -12.83 10.63
C THR A 76 7.06 -12.16 9.24
N TYR A 77 8.02 -11.28 8.98
CA TYR A 77 8.26 -10.65 7.67
C TYR A 77 9.65 -11.01 7.12
N THR A 78 10.14 -12.21 7.44
CA THR A 78 11.37 -12.73 6.84
C THR A 78 11.17 -12.94 5.34
N ASN A 79 12.28 -12.96 4.59
CA ASN A 79 12.21 -12.96 3.13
C ASN A 79 11.54 -14.21 2.55
N ASP A 80 11.65 -15.35 3.24
CA ASP A 80 11.03 -16.62 2.87
C ASP A 80 9.51 -16.65 3.06
N GLU A 81 8.98 -15.79 3.93
CA GLU A 81 7.55 -15.67 4.24
C GLU A 81 6.83 -14.58 3.43
N LEU A 82 7.53 -13.93 2.50
CA LEU A 82 7.00 -12.89 1.63
C LEU A 82 7.09 -13.29 0.17
N LEU A 83 6.18 -12.75 -0.65
CA LEU A 83 6.29 -12.80 -2.10
C LEU A 83 7.16 -11.63 -2.57
N THR A 84 8.06 -11.92 -3.50
CA THR A 84 9.02 -10.99 -4.08
C THR A 84 9.68 -10.05 -3.05
N PRO A 85 10.28 -10.57 -1.96
CA PRO A 85 10.65 -9.79 -0.78
C PRO A 85 11.51 -8.56 -1.09
N ASN A 86 12.42 -8.66 -2.07
CA ASN A 86 13.24 -7.52 -2.49
C ASN A 86 12.35 -6.40 -3.06
N HIS A 87 11.56 -6.69 -4.10
CA HIS A 87 10.68 -5.69 -4.71
C HIS A 87 9.66 -5.15 -3.70
N THR A 88 9.04 -6.01 -2.90
CA THR A 88 8.07 -5.64 -1.84
C THR A 88 8.67 -4.67 -0.82
N LYS A 89 9.86 -4.96 -0.27
CA LYS A 89 10.49 -4.13 0.77
C LYS A 89 11.04 -2.80 0.22
N PHE A 90 11.39 -2.76 -1.06
CA PHE A 90 11.88 -1.54 -1.70
C PHE A 90 10.76 -0.65 -2.21
N TYR A 91 9.60 -1.20 -2.58
CA TYR A 91 8.53 -0.50 -3.29
C TYR A 91 8.15 0.87 -2.68
N LEU A 92 7.67 0.90 -1.43
CA LEU A 92 7.27 2.16 -0.78
C LEU A 92 8.44 3.12 -0.57
N ASN A 93 9.64 2.61 -0.26
CA ASN A 93 10.81 3.45 -0.05
C ASN A 93 11.33 4.06 -1.36
N ALA A 94 11.29 3.31 -2.45
CA ALA A 94 11.68 3.78 -3.77
C ALA A 94 10.71 4.86 -4.27
N LEU A 95 9.40 4.65 -4.08
CA LEU A 95 8.38 5.63 -4.41
C LEU A 95 8.61 6.92 -3.62
N ASP A 96 8.73 6.82 -2.31
CA ASP A 96 8.96 7.96 -1.41
C ASP A 96 10.20 8.78 -1.80
N VAL A 97 11.33 8.12 -2.11
CA VAL A 97 12.55 8.79 -2.59
C VAL A 97 12.34 9.49 -3.94
N ALA A 98 11.64 8.84 -4.88
CA ALA A 98 11.36 9.41 -6.20
C ALA A 98 10.46 10.64 -6.09
N VAL A 99 9.39 10.55 -5.29
CA VAL A 99 8.45 11.64 -5.04
C VAL A 99 9.12 12.79 -4.29
N CYS A 100 9.91 12.51 -3.25
CA CYS A 100 10.69 13.55 -2.57
C CYS A 100 11.60 14.34 -3.53
N ARG A 101 12.23 13.66 -4.50
CA ARG A 101 13.08 14.35 -5.49
C ARG A 101 12.25 15.27 -6.38
N TYR A 102 11.14 14.76 -6.89
CA TYR A 102 10.21 15.52 -7.72
C TYR A 102 9.65 16.75 -6.99
N LEU A 103 9.11 16.56 -5.77
CA LEU A 103 8.52 17.65 -4.99
C LEU A 103 9.53 18.71 -4.60
N LYS A 104 10.77 18.30 -4.32
CA LYS A 104 11.87 19.25 -4.06
C LYS A 104 12.15 20.14 -5.28
N GLU A 105 12.10 19.59 -6.48
CA GLU A 105 12.36 20.34 -7.72
C GLU A 105 11.19 21.25 -8.10
N GLU A 106 9.95 20.80 -7.93
CA GLU A 106 8.76 21.56 -8.35
C GLU A 106 8.31 22.61 -7.34
N PHE A 107 8.49 22.37 -6.04
CA PHE A 107 8.00 23.25 -4.97
C PHE A 107 9.11 23.92 -4.15
N ASP A 108 10.39 23.66 -4.46
CA ASP A 108 11.56 24.16 -3.70
C ASP A 108 11.52 23.82 -2.19
N LEU A 109 10.89 22.69 -1.84
CA LEU A 109 10.68 22.30 -0.45
C LEU A 109 11.90 21.62 0.15
N ILE A 110 12.10 21.83 1.45
CA ILE A 110 13.16 21.19 2.24
C ILE A 110 12.66 20.74 3.62
N GLY A 111 13.45 19.91 4.30
CA GLY A 111 13.23 19.57 5.70
C GLY A 111 11.85 18.96 5.98
N CYS A 112 11.13 19.52 6.96
CA CYS A 112 9.82 19.01 7.38
C CYS A 112 8.73 19.24 6.33
N GLU A 113 8.77 20.35 5.59
CA GLU A 113 7.76 20.66 4.57
C GLU A 113 7.81 19.67 3.42
N LEU A 114 9.02 19.32 2.97
CA LEU A 114 9.21 18.28 1.95
C LEU A 114 8.69 16.92 2.42
N LYS A 115 8.93 16.55 3.68
CA LYS A 115 8.43 15.29 4.24
C LYS A 115 6.91 15.24 4.31
N PHE A 116 6.30 16.34 4.72
CA PHE A 116 4.84 16.43 4.79
C PHE A 116 4.20 16.38 3.39
N ALA A 117 4.76 17.11 2.42
CA ALA A 117 4.32 17.05 1.04
C ALA A 117 4.50 15.63 0.46
N ALA A 118 5.63 14.98 0.73
CA ALA A 118 5.87 13.60 0.31
C ALA A 118 4.85 12.64 0.93
N TYR A 119 4.52 12.79 2.22
CA TYR A 119 3.42 12.05 2.85
C TYR A 119 2.12 12.20 2.07
N LEU A 120 1.66 13.43 1.80
CA LEU A 120 0.39 13.66 1.09
C LEU A 120 0.36 12.98 -0.28
N PHE A 121 1.39 13.19 -1.11
CA PHE A 121 1.39 12.68 -2.48
C PHE A 121 1.67 11.18 -2.57
N VAL A 122 2.60 10.65 -1.76
CA VAL A 122 2.91 9.21 -1.74
C VAL A 122 1.70 8.45 -1.21
N THR A 123 1.13 8.88 -0.09
CA THR A 123 -0.05 8.24 0.49
C THR A 123 -1.20 8.25 -0.51
N TYR A 124 -1.54 9.39 -1.12
CA TYR A 124 -2.56 9.45 -2.17
C TYR A 124 -2.35 8.42 -3.29
N ALA A 125 -1.14 8.29 -3.82
CA ALA A 125 -0.88 7.32 -4.88
C ALA A 125 -1.01 5.86 -4.41
N ILE A 126 -0.70 5.58 -3.15
CA ILE A 126 -0.89 4.26 -2.54
C ILE A 126 -2.38 3.98 -2.29
N GLU A 127 -3.16 4.96 -1.84
CA GLU A 127 -4.62 4.82 -1.69
C GLU A 127 -5.29 4.53 -3.03
N VAL A 128 -4.92 5.23 -4.10
CA VAL A 128 -5.40 4.94 -5.47
C VAL A 128 -5.05 3.50 -5.88
N ARG A 129 -3.85 3.01 -5.53
CA ARG A 129 -3.46 1.63 -5.80
C ARG A 129 -4.27 0.63 -4.97
N ALA A 130 -4.55 0.93 -3.70
CA ALA A 130 -5.34 0.09 -2.81
C ALA A 130 -6.79 -0.05 -3.32
N ASP A 131 -7.39 1.07 -3.74
CA ASP A 131 -8.73 1.13 -4.38
C ASP A 131 -8.79 0.28 -5.66
N GLU A 132 -7.72 0.19 -6.44
CA GLU A 132 -7.66 -0.70 -7.60
C GLU A 132 -7.40 -2.18 -7.24
N LEU A 133 -6.54 -2.46 -6.25
CA LEU A 133 -6.05 -3.80 -5.93
C LEU A 133 -7.06 -4.63 -5.12
N TYR A 134 -7.59 -4.06 -4.04
CA TYR A 134 -8.40 -4.80 -3.08
C TYR A 134 -9.73 -5.31 -3.64
N PRO A 135 -10.47 -4.54 -4.47
CA PRO A 135 -11.68 -5.04 -5.11
C PRO A 135 -11.40 -6.26 -6.01
N VAL A 136 -10.33 -6.22 -6.82
CA VAL A 136 -9.97 -7.36 -7.68
C VAL A 136 -9.61 -8.58 -6.83
N TYR A 137 -8.87 -8.39 -5.74
CA TYR A 137 -8.55 -9.48 -4.82
C TYR A 137 -9.79 -10.05 -4.13
N GLN A 138 -10.71 -9.20 -3.66
CA GLN A 138 -11.97 -9.61 -3.04
C GLN A 138 -12.86 -10.39 -4.01
N ASP A 139 -12.89 -10.02 -5.28
CA ASP A 139 -13.60 -10.75 -6.33
C ASP A 139 -13.03 -12.16 -6.53
N VAL A 140 -11.70 -12.29 -6.58
CA VAL A 140 -11.03 -13.60 -6.68
C VAL A 140 -11.33 -14.46 -5.45
N LEU A 141 -11.23 -13.90 -4.24
CA LEU A 141 -11.58 -14.59 -2.99
C LEU A 141 -13.02 -15.10 -3.01
N THR A 142 -13.95 -14.28 -3.51
CA THR A 142 -15.38 -14.62 -3.60
C THR A 142 -15.61 -15.76 -4.59
N LYS A 143 -15.02 -15.69 -5.78
CA LYS A 143 -15.10 -16.74 -6.81
C LYS A 143 -14.51 -18.07 -6.33
N ALA A 144 -13.44 -18.02 -5.56
CA ALA A 144 -12.80 -19.20 -4.97
C ALA A 144 -13.54 -19.75 -3.73
N GLY A 145 -14.57 -19.06 -3.22
CA GLY A 145 -15.24 -19.45 -1.98
C GLY A 145 -14.32 -19.39 -0.74
N SER A 146 -13.32 -18.51 -0.76
CA SER A 146 -12.35 -18.38 0.33
C SER A 146 -12.99 -17.85 1.61
N LYS A 147 -12.50 -18.32 2.76
CA LYS A 147 -12.90 -17.80 4.09
C LYS A 147 -12.29 -16.42 4.38
N VAL A 148 -11.20 -16.10 3.68
CA VAL A 148 -10.52 -14.81 3.76
C VAL A 148 -11.38 -13.74 3.09
N ASN A 149 -11.43 -12.54 3.68
CA ASN A 149 -12.08 -11.39 3.07
C ASN A 149 -11.38 -10.09 3.47
N VAL A 150 -11.47 -9.10 2.59
CA VAL A 150 -10.86 -7.78 2.71
C VAL A 150 -11.88 -6.65 2.55
N LYS A 151 -13.18 -6.95 2.61
CA LYS A 151 -14.27 -5.96 2.45
C LYS A 151 -14.18 -4.79 3.45
N SER A 152 -13.73 -5.05 4.67
CA SER A 152 -13.57 -3.99 5.67
C SER A 152 -12.45 -3.03 5.31
N ILE A 153 -11.36 -3.53 4.70
CA ILE A 153 -10.25 -2.68 4.22
C ILE A 153 -10.77 -1.79 3.09
N ILE A 154 -11.45 -2.37 2.08
CA ILE A 154 -12.01 -1.60 0.95
C ILE A 154 -12.84 -0.40 1.41
N LEU A 155 -13.73 -0.61 2.39
CA LEU A 155 -14.57 0.46 2.93
C LEU A 155 -13.77 1.57 3.65
N GLU A 156 -12.64 1.22 4.23
CA GLU A 156 -11.77 2.14 4.97
C GLU A 156 -10.90 2.96 4.02
N GLU A 157 -10.34 2.33 2.96
CA GLU A 157 -9.54 3.03 1.94
C GLU A 157 -10.33 4.09 1.16
N GLU A 158 -11.63 3.88 0.92
CA GLU A 158 -12.51 4.89 0.30
C GLU A 158 -12.49 6.21 1.12
N GLY A 159 -12.48 6.11 2.45
CA GLY A 159 -12.40 7.27 3.34
C GLY A 159 -11.00 7.90 3.36
N HIS A 160 -9.94 7.09 3.36
CA HIS A 160 -8.57 7.58 3.32
C HIS A 160 -8.30 8.41 2.05
N LEU A 161 -8.77 7.91 0.90
CA LEU A 161 -8.60 8.61 -0.38
C LEU A 161 -9.28 9.99 -0.37
N GLU A 162 -10.51 10.08 0.14
CA GLU A 162 -11.23 11.35 0.28
C GLU A 162 -10.48 12.33 1.19
N GLU A 163 -9.96 11.85 2.33
CA GLU A 163 -9.15 12.66 3.24
C GLU A 163 -7.87 13.19 2.59
N MET A 164 -7.17 12.35 1.80
CA MET A 164 -5.96 12.77 1.09
C MET A 164 -6.25 13.80 0.00
N ILE A 165 -7.33 13.63 -0.76
CA ILE A 165 -7.76 14.60 -1.78
C ILE A 165 -8.02 15.97 -1.15
N ASN A 166 -8.75 16.02 -0.03
CA ASN A 166 -9.03 17.27 0.68
C ASN A 166 -7.75 17.98 1.16
N GLN A 167 -6.77 17.22 1.66
CA GLN A 167 -5.48 17.78 2.07
C GLN A 167 -4.66 18.30 0.88
N LEU A 168 -4.64 17.56 -0.23
CA LEU A 168 -3.94 17.97 -1.45
C LEU A 168 -4.54 19.23 -2.08
N GLN A 169 -5.88 19.34 -2.13
CA GLN A 169 -6.59 20.55 -2.57
C GLN A 169 -6.22 21.78 -1.75
N THR A 170 -6.01 21.60 -0.44
CA THR A 170 -5.58 22.68 0.46
C THR A 170 -4.10 23.01 0.28
N PHE A 171 -3.27 22.00 -0.04
CA PHE A 171 -1.83 22.12 -0.17
C PHE A 171 -1.41 22.88 -1.44
N SER A 172 -2.04 22.62 -2.58
CA SER A 172 -1.72 23.27 -3.86
C SER A 172 -2.94 23.40 -4.77
N ALA A 173 -3.09 24.54 -5.44
CA ALA A 173 -4.16 24.74 -6.42
C ALA A 173 -4.01 23.81 -7.64
N ASP A 174 -2.78 23.47 -8.00
CA ASP A 174 -2.46 22.59 -9.14
C ASP A 174 -2.12 21.16 -8.67
N TRP A 175 -2.61 20.73 -7.51
CA TRP A 175 -2.25 19.43 -6.90
C TRP A 175 -2.51 18.25 -7.84
N GLU A 176 -3.58 18.26 -8.65
CA GLU A 176 -3.93 17.19 -9.59
C GLU A 176 -2.81 16.91 -10.58
N LYS A 177 -2.18 17.96 -11.12
CA LYS A 177 -1.04 17.84 -12.04
C LYS A 177 0.13 17.10 -11.39
N HIS A 178 0.42 17.41 -10.13
CA HIS A 178 1.51 16.76 -9.40
C HIS A 178 1.12 15.33 -8.98
N ALA A 179 -0.13 15.12 -8.59
CA ALA A 179 -0.68 13.82 -8.25
C ALA A 179 -0.61 12.86 -9.45
N ASP A 180 -0.97 13.30 -10.65
CA ASP A 180 -0.85 12.51 -11.89
C ASP A 180 0.58 12.03 -12.14
N VAL A 181 1.57 12.90 -11.92
CA VAL A 181 2.99 12.55 -12.06
C VAL A 181 3.38 11.48 -11.04
N VAL A 182 2.96 11.65 -9.78
CA VAL A 182 3.27 10.71 -8.69
C VAL A 182 2.57 9.36 -8.87
N VAL A 183 1.30 9.36 -9.26
CA VAL A 183 0.54 8.14 -9.61
C VAL A 183 1.21 7.42 -10.77
N LYS A 184 1.69 8.13 -11.79
CA LYS A 184 2.45 7.50 -12.88
C LYS A 184 3.77 6.88 -12.42
N MET A 185 4.46 7.50 -11.45
CA MET A 185 5.66 6.91 -10.84
C MET A 185 5.31 5.61 -10.10
N GLU A 186 4.25 5.64 -9.27
CA GLU A 186 3.72 4.46 -8.57
C GLU A 186 3.36 3.35 -9.55
N GLN A 187 2.60 3.66 -10.61
CA GLN A 187 2.13 2.70 -11.61
C GLN A 187 3.29 1.94 -12.27
N ASN A 188 4.40 2.63 -12.58
CA ASN A 188 5.58 2.00 -13.15
C ASN A 188 6.24 1.03 -12.16
N MET A 189 6.36 1.43 -10.89
CA MET A 189 6.92 0.57 -9.84
C MET A 189 6.01 -0.63 -9.56
N PHE A 190 4.69 -0.43 -9.59
CA PHE A 190 3.72 -1.49 -9.40
C PHE A 190 3.73 -2.49 -10.55
N ALA A 191 3.84 -2.01 -11.78
CA ALA A 191 3.96 -2.88 -12.95
C ALA A 191 5.20 -3.79 -12.85
N ASP A 192 6.36 -3.25 -12.42
CA ASP A 192 7.57 -4.04 -12.18
C ASP A 192 7.36 -5.05 -11.04
N TRP A 193 6.76 -4.63 -9.93
CA TRP A 193 6.43 -5.51 -8.80
C TRP A 193 5.51 -6.67 -9.23
N ILE A 194 4.41 -6.38 -9.94
CA ILE A 194 3.47 -7.39 -10.48
C ILE A 194 4.15 -8.31 -11.49
N GLN A 195 5.04 -7.81 -12.34
CA GLN A 195 5.76 -8.64 -13.29
C GLN A 195 6.65 -9.66 -12.56
N ASN A 196 7.37 -9.23 -11.52
CA ASN A 196 8.22 -10.12 -10.72
C ASN A 196 7.39 -11.09 -9.88
N LEU A 197 6.25 -10.64 -9.35
CA LEU A 197 5.30 -11.51 -8.66
C LEU A 197 4.80 -12.61 -9.59
N GLY A 198 4.37 -12.25 -10.80
CA GLY A 198 3.92 -13.18 -11.82
C GLY A 198 4.98 -14.23 -12.15
N LYS A 199 6.25 -13.85 -12.30
CA LYS A 199 7.36 -14.80 -12.53
C LYS A 199 7.59 -15.77 -11.38
N GLN A 200 7.33 -15.37 -10.13
CA GLN A 200 7.52 -16.21 -8.96
C GLN A 200 6.40 -17.23 -8.76
N VAL A 201 5.17 -16.87 -9.12
CA VAL A 201 3.96 -17.68 -8.86
C VAL A 201 3.41 -18.39 -10.11
N SER A 202 4.08 -18.24 -11.26
CA SER A 202 3.77 -18.99 -12.49
C SER A 202 4.41 -20.38 -12.48
#